data_AF-A0A3D1DXV8-F1
#
_entry.id   AF-A0A3D1DXV8-F1
#
_cell.length_a   1.000
_cell.length_b   1.000
_cell.length_c   1.000
_cell.angle_alpha   90.00
_cell.angle_beta   90.00
_cell.angle_gamma   90.00
#
_symmetry.space_group_name_H-M   'P 1'
#
loop_
_entity.id
_entity.type
_entity.pdbx_description
1 polymer ?
#
loop_
_entity_poly.entity_id
_entity_poly.type
_entity_poly.pdbx_seq_one_letter_code
_entity_poly.pdbx_strand_id
1 'polypeptide(L)'
;MIAALLGAAVLIGHQTLPPMDRDESRFAQASKQMLNSGDLVTIRFQDELRAKKPAGIYWLQSASAALFGDEDIAPYRLPSLLAMLLSIYGTYRIARTLYKPQRAVLAAAA
;
A
#
# COMPACT_ATOMS: atom_id res chain seq x y z
N MET A 1 9.45 7.61 21.99
CA MET A 1 10.29 8.54 21.20
C MET A 1 10.83 7.87 19.93
N ILE A 2 11.60 6.77 20.01
CA ILE A 2 12.16 6.08 18.83
C ILE A 2 11.09 5.62 17.83
N ALA A 3 10.05 4.93 18.27
CA ALA A 3 8.97 4.48 17.38
C ALA A 3 8.24 5.62 16.66
N ALA A 4 8.07 6.77 17.33
CA ALA A 4 7.47 7.96 16.73
C ALA A 4 8.39 8.59 15.68
N LEU A 5 9.71 8.62 15.94
CA LEU A 5 10.70 9.11 14.97
C LEU A 5 10.79 8.20 13.74
N LEU A 6 10.79 6.87 13.94
CA LEU A 6 10.76 5.91 12.84
C LEU A 6 9.47 6.03 12.03
N GLY A 7 8.31 6.15 12.70
CA GLY A 7 7.04 6.39 12.04
C GLY A 7 7.04 7.67 11.21
N ALA A 8 7.56 8.77 11.74
CA ALA A 8 7.69 10.03 11.01
C ALA A 8 8.62 9.89 9.80
N ALA A 9 9.78 9.24 9.95
CA ALA A 9 10.72 9.02 8.84
C ALA A 9 10.07 8.17 7.72
N VAL A 10 9.34 7.12 8.07
CA VAL A 10 8.61 6.28 7.10
C VAL A 10 7.53 7.08 6.39
N LEU A 11 6.74 7.88 7.11
CA LEU A 11 5.68 8.69 6.51
C LEU A 11 6.25 9.78 5.58
N ILE A 12 7.34 10.43 5.96
CA ILE A 12 8.03 11.40 5.10
C ILE A 12 8.52 10.68 3.83
N GLY A 13 9.24 9.57 3.97
CA GLY A 13 9.74 8.81 2.82
C GLY A 13 8.63 8.30 1.90
N HIS A 14 7.51 7.86 2.47
CA HIS A 14 6.31 7.46 1.70
C HIS A 14 5.79 8.58 0.80
N GLN A 15 5.91 9.85 1.22
CA GLN A 15 5.42 11.00 0.46
C GLN A 15 6.46 11.56 -0.51
N THR A 16 7.75 11.58 -0.12
CA THR A 16 8.78 12.35 -0.84
C THR A 16 9.68 11.52 -1.73
N LEU A 17 9.82 10.21 -1.48
CA LEU A 17 10.74 9.38 -2.26
C LEU A 17 10.10 8.95 -3.58
N PRO A 18 10.80 9.13 -4.73
CA PRO A 18 10.35 8.57 -5.98
C PRO A 18 10.33 7.03 -5.92
N PRO A 19 9.60 6.36 -6.83
CA PRO A 19 9.66 4.91 -6.93
C PRO A 19 11.10 4.44 -7.14
N MET A 20 11.60 3.62 -6.22
CA MET A 20 12.97 3.09 -6.31
C MET A 20 13.00 1.66 -6.87
N ASP A 21 11.90 0.93 -6.72
CA ASP A 21 11.78 -0.43 -7.22
C ASP A 21 11.01 -0.50 -8.54
N ARG A 22 11.40 -1.45 -9.38
CA ARG A 22 10.79 -1.68 -10.69
C ARG A 22 9.34 -2.14 -10.56
N ASP A 23 9.04 -2.96 -9.57
CA ASP A 23 7.68 -3.49 -9.43
C ASP A 23 6.73 -2.41 -8.94
N GLU A 24 7.16 -1.55 -8.00
CA GLU A 24 6.40 -0.37 -7.59
C GLU A 24 5.96 0.48 -8.78
N SER A 25 6.90 0.87 -9.65
CA SER A 25 6.61 1.65 -10.86
C SER A 25 5.65 0.93 -11.80
N ARG A 26 5.76 -0.40 -11.94
CA ARG A 26 4.87 -1.19 -12.79
C ARG A 26 3.45 -1.29 -12.23
N PHE A 27 3.31 -1.45 -10.92
CA PHE A 27 2.00 -1.47 -10.27
C PHE A 27 1.33 -0.10 -10.36
N ALA A 28 2.04 0.97 -10.00
CA ALA A 28 1.52 2.33 -10.09
C ALA A 28 1.11 2.70 -11.53
N GLN A 29 1.97 2.44 -12.52
CA GLN A 29 1.65 2.76 -13.92
C GLN A 29 0.46 1.98 -14.45
N ALA A 30 0.38 0.67 -14.17
CA ALA A 30 -0.76 -0.14 -14.60
C ALA A 30 -2.07 0.32 -13.93
N SER A 31 -2.03 0.68 -12.64
CA SER A 31 -3.16 1.27 -11.93
C SER A 31 -3.57 2.63 -12.50
N LYS A 32 -2.60 3.47 -12.89
CA LYS A 32 -2.86 4.74 -13.59
C LYS A 32 -3.54 4.51 -14.94
N GLN A 33 -3.05 3.56 -15.74
CA GLN A 33 -3.69 3.21 -17.02
C GLN A 33 -5.10 2.64 -16.82
N MET A 34 -5.29 1.81 -15.80
CA MET A 34 -6.60 1.24 -15.46
C MET A 34 -7.60 2.34 -15.07
N LEU A 35 -7.16 3.33 -14.27
CA LEU A 35 -7.94 4.51 -13.93
C LEU A 35 -8.29 5.34 -15.18
N ASN A 36 -7.29 5.65 -16.01
CA ASN A 36 -7.44 6.56 -17.15
C ASN A 36 -8.24 5.94 -18.30
N SER A 37 -8.16 4.63 -18.49
CA SER A 37 -8.93 3.91 -19.52
C SER A 37 -10.33 3.51 -19.06
N GLY A 38 -10.56 3.39 -17.74
CA GLY A 38 -11.78 2.84 -17.18
C GLY A 38 -11.92 1.32 -17.32
N ASP A 39 -10.96 0.64 -17.98
CA ASP A 39 -10.95 -0.83 -18.07
C ASP A 39 -10.41 -1.42 -16.78
N LEU A 40 -11.30 -1.73 -15.84
CA LEU A 40 -10.97 -2.33 -14.55
C LEU A 40 -10.68 -3.84 -14.63
N VAL A 41 -10.79 -4.47 -15.80
CA VAL A 41 -10.62 -5.92 -15.95
C VAL A 41 -9.27 -6.24 -16.58
N THR A 42 -8.91 -5.54 -17.65
CA THR A 42 -7.69 -5.80 -18.41
C THR A 42 -6.53 -5.00 -17.87
N ILE A 43 -5.70 -5.63 -17.04
CA ILE A 43 -4.49 -4.99 -16.53
C ILE A 43 -3.45 -4.89 -17.65
N ARG A 44 -3.07 -3.67 -18.02
CA ARG A 44 -2.01 -3.38 -18.98
C ARG A 44 -0.85 -2.67 -18.31
N PHE A 45 0.36 -2.87 -18.82
CA PHE A 45 1.52 -2.05 -18.52
C PHE A 45 2.07 -1.53 -19.84
N GLN A 46 1.90 -0.22 -20.07
CA GLN A 46 2.11 0.40 -21.36
C GLN A 46 1.29 -0.33 -22.43
N ASP A 47 1.95 -0.86 -23.46
CA ASP A 47 1.32 -1.55 -24.58
C ASP A 47 1.11 -3.06 -24.34
N GLU A 48 1.64 -3.60 -23.25
CA GLU A 48 1.62 -5.03 -22.95
C GLU A 48 0.53 -5.42 -21.96
N LEU A 49 -0.05 -6.62 -22.17
CA LEU A 49 -0.97 -7.23 -21.22
C LEU A 49 -0.21 -7.78 -19.99
N ARG A 50 -0.68 -7.44 -18.79
CA ARG A 50 -0.09 -7.88 -17.51
C ARG A 50 -1.01 -8.83 -16.75
N ALA A 51 -1.41 -9.93 -17.39
CA ALA A 51 -2.22 -10.99 -16.77
C ALA A 51 -1.42 -11.92 -15.82
N LYS A 52 -0.52 -11.35 -15.01
CA LYS A 52 0.37 -12.10 -14.09
C LYS A 52 -0.09 -12.08 -12.64
N LYS A 53 -0.97 -11.14 -12.27
CA LYS A 53 -1.42 -10.87 -10.91
C LYS A 53 -2.93 -10.60 -10.90
N PRO A 54 -3.64 -10.96 -9.82
CA PRO A 54 -5.06 -10.63 -9.69
C PRO A 54 -5.28 -9.11 -9.59
N ALA A 55 -6.46 -8.65 -10.02
CA ALA A 55 -6.79 -7.23 -10.18
C ALA A 55 -7.00 -6.46 -8.85
N GLY A 56 -7.18 -7.16 -7.73
CA GLY A 56 -7.60 -6.54 -6.47
C GLY A 56 -6.72 -5.37 -6.00
N ILE A 57 -5.40 -5.49 -6.08
CA ILE A 57 -4.51 -4.39 -5.67
C ILE A 57 -4.60 -3.19 -6.63
N TYR A 58 -4.75 -3.44 -7.93
CA TYR A 58 -4.91 -2.39 -8.93
C TYR A 58 -6.18 -1.61 -8.68
N TRP A 59 -7.31 -2.29 -8.38
CA TRP A 59 -8.56 -1.62 -8.01
C TRP A 59 -8.39 -0.68 -6.82
N LEU A 60 -7.73 -1.14 -5.74
CA LEU A 60 -7.51 -0.30 -4.56
C LEU A 60 -6.59 0.89 -4.87
N GLN A 61 -5.55 0.68 -5.67
CA GLN A 61 -4.63 1.74 -6.09
C GLN A 61 -5.31 2.77 -6.98
N SER A 62 -6.05 2.35 -8.00
CA SER A 62 -6.79 3.24 -8.89
C SER A 62 -7.90 3.99 -8.14
N ALA A 63 -8.60 3.34 -7.20
CA ALA A 63 -9.57 4.01 -6.35
C ALA A 63 -8.92 5.08 -5.46
N SER A 64 -7.75 4.78 -4.90
CA SER A 64 -6.97 5.75 -4.12
C SER A 64 -6.52 6.93 -4.98
N ALA A 65 -5.97 6.67 -6.15
CA ALA A 65 -5.55 7.71 -7.09
C ALA A 65 -6.75 8.55 -7.60
N ALA A 66 -7.92 7.94 -7.80
CA ALA A 66 -9.13 8.67 -8.17
C ALA A 66 -9.60 9.66 -7.08
N LEU A 67 -9.31 9.37 -5.81
CA LEU A 67 -9.71 10.21 -4.66
C LEU A 67 -8.66 11.28 -4.31
N PHE A 68 -7.38 10.98 -4.47
CA PHE A 68 -6.27 11.80 -3.97
C PHE A 68 -5.38 12.38 -5.09
N GLY A 69 -5.66 12.10 -6.35
CA GLY A 69 -4.86 12.49 -7.51
C GLY A 69 -4.01 11.33 -8.04
N ASP A 70 -3.71 11.35 -9.34
CA ASP A 70 -3.04 10.27 -10.06
C ASP A 70 -1.64 10.65 -10.57
N GLU A 71 -1.19 11.87 -10.32
CA GLU A 71 0.12 12.39 -10.75
C GLU A 71 1.27 11.99 -9.82
N ASP A 72 1.01 11.97 -8.51
CA ASP A 72 2.01 11.60 -7.51
C ASP A 72 2.02 10.10 -7.21
N ILE A 73 3.16 9.59 -6.71
CA ILE A 73 3.27 8.18 -6.31
C ILE A 73 2.51 7.87 -5.01
N ALA A 74 2.37 8.85 -4.11
CA ALA A 74 1.86 8.62 -2.77
C ALA A 74 0.43 8.02 -2.71
N PRO A 75 -0.54 8.46 -3.54
CA PRO A 75 -1.86 7.86 -3.60
C PRO A 75 -1.85 6.37 -3.90
N TYR A 76 -0.93 5.88 -4.74
CA TYR A 76 -0.80 4.45 -5.06
C TYR A 76 -0.19 3.62 -3.92
N ARG A 77 0.46 4.27 -2.94
CA ARG A 77 1.03 3.61 -1.75
C ARG A 77 0.04 3.52 -0.58
N LEU A 78 -0.99 4.37 -0.55
CA LEU A 78 -1.99 4.42 0.53
C LEU A 78 -2.68 3.08 0.81
N PRO A 79 -3.08 2.27 -0.19
CA PRO A 79 -3.66 0.95 0.10
C PRO A 79 -2.72 0.04 0.89
N SER A 80 -1.43 0.03 0.53
CA SER A 80 -0.40 -0.76 1.22
C SER A 80 -0.15 -0.23 2.64
N LEU A 81 -0.14 1.09 2.81
CA LEU A 81 -0.01 1.72 4.14
C LEU A 81 -1.17 1.32 5.05
N LEU A 82 -2.40 1.38 4.56
CA LEU A 82 -3.59 0.96 5.30
C LEU A 82 -3.55 -0.54 5.64
N ALA A 83 -3.17 -1.38 4.67
CA ALA A 83 -3.04 -2.83 4.90
C ALA A 83 -1.98 -3.15 5.98
N MET A 84 -0.87 -2.42 6.00
CA MET A 84 0.16 -2.54 7.04
C MET A 84 -0.40 -2.17 8.42
N LEU A 85 -1.09 -1.03 8.55
CA LEU A 85 -1.68 -0.59 9.81
C LEU A 85 -2.75 -1.58 10.32
N LEU A 86 -3.60 -2.08 9.42
CA LEU A 86 -4.60 -3.09 9.73
C LEU A 86 -3.95 -4.41 10.17
N SER A 87 -2.82 -4.79 9.57
CA SER A 87 -2.08 -5.99 9.96
C SER A 87 -1.49 -5.86 11.36
N ILE A 88 -0.86 -4.72 11.68
CA ILE A 88 -0.34 -4.43 13.03
C ILE A 88 -1.47 -4.49 14.06
N TYR A 89 -2.60 -3.83 13.76
CA TYR A 89 -3.77 -3.84 14.65
C TYR A 89 -4.35 -5.26 14.79
N GLY A 90 -4.51 -5.99 13.70
CA GLY A 90 -5.02 -7.37 13.69
C GLY A 90 -4.16 -8.30 14.51
N THR A 91 -2.83 -8.27 14.31
CA THR A 91 -1.87 -9.06 15.09
C THR A 91 -1.94 -8.73 16.58
N TYR A 92 -2.00 -7.44 16.93
CA TYR A 92 -2.19 -7.04 18.33
C TYR A 92 -3.49 -7.59 18.92
N ARG A 93 -4.60 -7.51 18.18
CA ARG A 93 -5.92 -7.99 18.61
C ARG A 93 -5.93 -9.50 18.83
N ILE A 94 -5.31 -10.27 17.95
CA ILE A 94 -5.16 -11.71 18.10
C ILE A 94 -4.23 -12.02 19.28
N ALA A 95 -3.08 -11.34 19.40
CA ALA A 95 -2.16 -11.56 20.52
C ALA A 95 -2.81 -11.27 21.88
N ARG A 96 -3.74 -10.32 21.93
CA ARG A 96 -4.53 -10.00 23.13
C ARG A 96 -5.50 -11.08 23.58
N THR A 97 -5.90 -12.01 22.70
CA THR A 97 -6.71 -13.16 23.13
C THR A 97 -5.86 -14.26 23.74
N LEU A 98 -4.55 -14.27 23.46
CA LEU A 98 -3.61 -15.31 23.88
C LEU A 98 -2.71 -14.88 25.06
N TYR A 99 -2.42 -13.58 25.19
CA TYR A 99 -1.42 -13.06 26.12
C TYR A 99 -1.90 -11.85 26.94
N LYS A 100 -1.25 -11.62 28.07
CA LYS A 100 -1.40 -10.38 28.85
C LYS A 100 -1.02 -9.15 28.01
N PRO A 101 -1.64 -7.98 28.24
CA PRO A 101 -1.47 -6.79 27.38
C PRO A 101 -0.01 -6.40 27.14
N GLN A 102 0.85 -6.50 28.15
CA GLN A 102 2.28 -6.17 28.06
C GLN A 102 3.03 -7.03 27.03
N ARG A 103 2.66 -8.31 26.89
CA ARG A 103 3.28 -9.24 25.93
C ARG A 103 2.63 -9.16 24.55
N ALA A 104 1.34 -8.84 24.48
CA ALA A 104 0.63 -8.66 23.21
C ALA A 104 1.20 -7.50 22.36
N VAL A 105 1.76 -6.47 22.99
CA VAL A 105 2.43 -5.37 22.27
C VAL A 105 3.68 -5.85 21.52
N LEU A 106 4.42 -6.81 22.08
CA LEU A 106 5.63 -7.35 21.42
C LEU A 106 5.29 -8.06 20.11
N ALA A 107 4.14 -8.73 20.05
CA ALA A 107 3.69 -9.41 18.84
C ALA A 107 3.32 -8.45 17.70
N ALA A 108 2.93 -7.21 18.02
CA ALA A 108 2.62 -6.19 17.03
C ALA A 108 3.85 -5.36 16.60
N ALA A 109 4.96 -5.51 17.31
CA ALA A 109 6.23 -4.82 17.06
C ALA A 109 7.28 -5.71 16.38
N ALA A 110 7.01 -7.01 16.25
CA ALA A 110 7.83 -7.99 15.52
C ALA A 110 7.42 -8.04 14.05
#